data_AF-A0A7S1ZY56-F1
#
_entry.id   AF-A0A7S1ZY56-F1
#
_cell.length_a   1.000
_cell.length_b   1.000
_cell.length_c   1.000
_cell.angle_alpha   90.00
_cell.angle_beta   90.00
_cell.angle_gamma   90.00
#
_symmetry.space_group_name_H-M   'P 1'
#
loop_
_entity.id
_entity.type
_entity.pdbx_description
1 polymer ?
#
loop_
_entity_poly.entity_id
_entity_poly.type
_entity_poly.pdbx_seq_one_letter_code
_entity_poly.pdbx_strand_id
1 'polypeptide(L)'
;VASAASSAVASIASEGSMSTHMAGNLTAKVFVLLLRPQDKIFELVQVAVPRGGTLKDLLDLVPGCATESKLGEQRHVGLCRGGDGAELLDLDLPATDDVLFDLSNPAPSVSSSGRRESGGRRGEILVAIPEGYTSSKCRQLSDKILKNPKMIRLLKRRDPLSPKVKSNRSRSRSPNSKNSSSSSSSSSAPRERPKRSSPGPQRRQRHVSSLPTVGEEEAGAGNTDTEGGSTGGGEGSDDIEQDLQTIATLLSRDSQAERRRRDEEDRARREAEDRVRKEEERKREEEEAA
;
A
#
# COMPACT_ATOMS: atom_id res chain seq x y z
N VAL A 1 -2.89 25.79 -43.54
CA VAL A 1 -1.44 25.70 -43.80
C VAL A 1 -1.00 24.31 -43.36
N ALA A 2 -0.90 23.40 -44.32
CA ALA A 2 -0.59 21.99 -44.11
C ALA A 2 0.93 21.79 -44.08
N SER A 3 1.44 21.07 -43.09
CA SER A 3 2.86 20.70 -42.96
C SER A 3 2.94 19.52 -42.01
N ALA A 4 3.73 18.47 -42.20
CA ALA A 4 4.40 17.88 -43.35
C ALA A 4 4.77 16.49 -42.81
N ALA A 5 4.35 15.43 -43.49
CA ALA A 5 4.79 14.07 -43.18
C ALA A 5 6.28 13.95 -43.54
N SER A 6 7.10 13.45 -42.61
CA SER A 6 8.47 13.06 -42.88
C SER A 6 8.61 11.57 -42.64
N SER A 7 9.00 10.89 -43.73
CA SER A 7 9.13 9.44 -43.88
C SER A 7 10.60 9.04 -43.86
N ALA A 8 10.85 7.85 -43.30
CA ALA A 8 11.90 6.87 -43.63
C ALA A 8 13.39 7.22 -43.48
N VAL A 9 14.11 6.39 -42.73
CA VAL A 9 15.33 5.61 -43.08
C VAL A 9 15.77 4.84 -41.82
N ALA A 10 16.39 3.66 -41.80
CA ALA A 10 16.60 2.57 -42.74
C ALA A 10 17.11 1.37 -41.91
N SER A 11 16.81 0.17 -42.37
CA SER A 11 17.32 -1.10 -41.85
C SER A 11 18.84 -1.16 -41.82
N ILE A 12 19.41 -1.67 -40.73
CA ILE A 12 20.71 -2.35 -40.74
C ILE A 12 20.56 -3.63 -39.92
N ALA A 13 20.01 -4.66 -40.57
CA ALA A 13 20.14 -6.03 -40.09
C ALA A 13 21.54 -6.53 -40.50
N SER A 14 22.47 -6.49 -39.57
CA SER A 14 23.77 -7.14 -39.72
C SER A 14 23.77 -8.40 -38.84
N GLU A 15 23.40 -9.52 -39.45
CA GLU A 15 23.46 -10.86 -38.87
C GLU A 15 24.91 -11.35 -38.81
N GLY A 16 25.69 -10.75 -37.91
CA GLY A 16 27.00 -11.26 -37.51
C GLY A 16 26.81 -12.34 -36.46
N SER A 17 26.58 -13.58 -36.92
CA SER A 17 26.57 -14.79 -36.09
C SER A 17 27.98 -15.09 -35.56
N MET A 18 28.36 -14.37 -34.50
CA MET A 18 29.43 -14.78 -33.62
C MET A 18 28.78 -15.38 -32.38
N SER A 19 28.79 -16.71 -32.34
CA SER A 19 28.42 -17.55 -31.20
C SER A 19 29.37 -17.30 -30.02
N THR A 20 29.33 -16.10 -29.43
CA THR A 20 29.81 -15.87 -28.07
C THR A 20 28.82 -16.54 -27.14
N HIS A 21 29.29 -17.58 -26.45
CA HIS A 21 28.71 -18.20 -25.27
C HIS A 21 27.53 -17.41 -24.69
N MET A 22 26.35 -18.02 -24.77
CA MET A 22 25.07 -17.60 -24.21
C MET A 22 25.16 -17.40 -22.69
N ALA A 23 25.86 -16.35 -22.25
CA ALA A 23 25.58 -15.68 -20.99
C ALA A 23 24.17 -15.12 -21.17
N GLY A 24 23.17 -15.98 -20.99
CA GLY A 24 21.77 -15.64 -21.20
C GLY A 24 21.52 -14.32 -20.47
N ASN A 25 21.11 -13.29 -21.22
CA ASN A 25 20.91 -11.94 -20.70
C ASN A 25 20.00 -12.04 -19.48
N LEU A 26 20.61 -12.09 -18.30
CA LEU A 26 19.87 -12.21 -17.05
C LEU A 26 19.13 -10.89 -16.91
N THR A 27 17.81 -10.94 -16.96
CA THR A 27 16.97 -9.76 -16.75
C THR A 27 16.34 -9.84 -15.37
N ALA A 28 16.44 -8.78 -14.59
CA ALA A 28 15.66 -8.61 -13.38
C ALA A 28 14.21 -8.25 -13.76
N LYS A 29 13.24 -8.82 -13.07
CA LYS A 29 11.81 -8.53 -13.29
C LYS A 29 11.31 -7.66 -12.15
N VAL A 30 10.97 -6.41 -12.47
CA VAL A 30 10.52 -5.39 -11.50
C VAL A 30 9.05 -5.10 -11.73
N PHE A 31 8.27 -4.99 -10.65
CA PHE A 31 6.88 -4.53 -10.74
C PHE A 31 6.83 -3.02 -10.49
N VAL A 32 6.25 -2.29 -11.44
CA VAL A 32 6.09 -0.83 -11.35
C VAL A 32 4.61 -0.50 -11.41
N LEU A 33 4.14 0.26 -10.41
CA LEU A 33 2.79 0.81 -10.36
C LEU A 33 2.81 2.21 -10.99
N LEU A 34 2.14 2.33 -12.13
CA LEU A 34 1.94 3.59 -12.85
C LEU A 34 0.66 4.25 -12.35
N LEU A 35 0.71 5.58 -12.16
CA LEU A 35 -0.38 6.36 -11.61
C LEU A 35 -0.66 7.59 -12.48
N ARG A 36 -1.93 7.79 -12.82
CA ARG A 36 -2.44 9.07 -13.30
C ARG A 36 -3.50 9.61 -12.35
N PRO A 37 -3.11 10.41 -11.34
CA PRO A 37 -4.03 10.78 -10.26
C PRO A 37 -5.23 11.62 -10.71
N GLN A 38 -5.09 12.44 -11.75
CA GLN A 38 -6.18 13.29 -12.28
C GLN A 38 -7.34 12.44 -12.81
N ASP A 39 -7.01 11.45 -13.65
CA ASP A 39 -7.98 10.55 -14.28
C ASP A 39 -8.39 9.38 -13.35
N LYS A 40 -7.73 9.25 -12.19
CA LYS A 40 -7.88 8.11 -11.26
C LYS A 40 -7.60 6.75 -11.94
N ILE A 41 -6.67 6.73 -12.89
CA ILE A 41 -6.23 5.54 -13.59
C ILE A 41 -4.92 5.04 -12.96
N PHE A 42 -4.78 3.73 -12.86
CA PHE A 42 -3.54 3.09 -12.43
C PHE A 42 -3.33 1.79 -13.19
N GLU A 43 -2.07 1.38 -13.33
CA GLU A 43 -1.70 0.13 -13.97
C GLU A 43 -0.48 -0.46 -13.26
N LEU A 44 -0.48 -1.78 -13.04
CA LEU A 44 0.68 -2.50 -12.53
C LEU A 44 1.37 -3.21 -13.69
N VAL A 45 2.55 -2.75 -14.07
CA VAL A 45 3.35 -3.32 -15.16
C VAL A 45 4.52 -4.12 -14.61
N GLN A 46 5.00 -5.08 -15.39
CA GLN A 46 6.22 -5.83 -15.11
C GLN A 46 7.26 -5.47 -16.15
N VAL A 47 8.36 -4.87 -15.70
CA VAL A 47 9.45 -4.43 -16.57
C VAL A 47 10.63 -5.36 -16.41
N ALA A 48 11.21 -5.80 -17.52
CA ALA A 48 12.41 -6.62 -17.54
C ALA A 48 13.62 -5.72 -17.76
N VAL A 49 14.42 -5.51 -16.72
CA VAL A 49 15.63 -4.68 -16.77
C VAL A 49 16.84 -5.58 -16.99
N PRO A 50 17.73 -5.25 -17.95
CA PRO A 50 19.00 -5.97 -18.10
C PRO A 50 19.79 -5.96 -16.78
N ARG A 51 20.50 -7.04 -16.47
CA ARG A 51 21.38 -7.08 -15.29
C ARG A 51 22.46 -5.99 -15.41
N GLY A 52 22.56 -5.16 -14.38
CA GLY A 52 23.44 -3.99 -14.37
C GLY A 52 22.82 -2.72 -14.97
N GLY A 53 21.58 -2.78 -15.45
CA GLY A 53 20.82 -1.59 -15.82
C GLY A 53 20.56 -0.68 -14.62
N THR A 54 20.22 0.56 -14.91
CA THR A 54 19.95 1.63 -13.95
C THR A 54 18.45 1.84 -13.73
N LEU A 55 18.09 2.65 -12.73
CA LEU A 55 16.71 3.10 -12.56
C LEU A 55 16.21 3.94 -13.75
N LYS A 56 17.12 4.67 -14.42
CA LYS A 56 16.84 5.36 -15.66
C LYS A 56 16.41 4.38 -16.76
N ASP A 57 17.18 3.31 -16.97
CA ASP A 57 16.85 2.28 -17.96
C ASP A 57 15.48 1.64 -17.65
N LEU A 58 15.19 1.41 -16.37
CA LEU A 58 13.87 0.94 -15.93
C LEU A 58 12.76 1.92 -16.34
N LEU A 59 12.93 3.22 -16.12
CA LEU A 59 11.94 4.25 -16.49
C LEU A 59 11.79 4.41 -18.01
N ASP A 60 12.88 4.31 -18.77
CA ASP A 60 12.86 4.40 -20.23
C ASP A 60 12.10 3.23 -20.88
N LEU A 61 12.04 2.07 -20.20
CA LEU A 61 11.28 0.89 -20.63
C LEU A 61 9.78 0.96 -20.27
N VAL A 62 9.38 1.79 -19.30
CA VAL A 62 7.98 1.89 -18.83
C VAL A 62 6.99 2.23 -19.94
N PRO A 63 7.23 3.24 -20.82
CA PRO A 63 6.30 3.58 -21.89
C PRO A 63 5.95 2.40 -22.80
N GLY A 64 6.92 1.54 -23.11
CA GLY A 64 6.71 0.35 -23.95
C GLY A 64 6.00 -0.80 -23.24
N CYS A 65 5.90 -0.77 -21.92
CA CYS A 65 5.28 -1.81 -21.11
C CYS A 65 3.84 -1.47 -20.68
N ALA A 66 3.41 -0.21 -20.81
CA ALA A 66 2.08 0.24 -20.43
C ALA A 66 1.02 -0.21 -21.45
N THR A 67 -0.07 -0.81 -20.99
CA THR A 67 -1.22 -1.16 -21.84
C THR A 67 -2.15 0.03 -22.05
N GLU A 68 -2.22 0.95 -21.09
CA GLU A 68 -2.97 2.18 -21.23
C GLU A 68 -2.10 3.28 -21.84
N SER A 69 -2.43 3.73 -23.06
CA SER A 69 -1.64 4.72 -23.82
C SER A 69 -1.39 6.01 -23.03
N LYS A 70 -2.40 6.45 -22.29
CA LYS A 70 -2.30 7.59 -21.37
C LYS A 70 -1.15 7.40 -20.36
N LEU A 71 -1.00 6.23 -19.75
CA LEU A 71 0.08 6.01 -18.79
C LEU A 71 1.45 5.93 -19.48
N GLY A 72 1.52 5.38 -20.69
CA GLY A 72 2.77 5.28 -21.46
C GLY A 72 3.31 6.64 -21.97
N GLU A 73 2.43 7.57 -22.31
CA GLU A 73 2.79 8.94 -22.74
C GLU A 73 3.24 9.85 -21.57
N GLN A 74 3.02 9.41 -20.33
CA GLN A 74 3.28 10.22 -19.15
C GLN A 74 4.77 10.27 -18.84
N ARG A 75 5.31 11.47 -18.65
CA ARG A 75 6.68 11.66 -18.18
C ARG A 75 6.78 11.37 -16.69
N HIS A 76 7.77 10.57 -16.32
CA HIS A 76 8.06 10.20 -14.94
C HIS A 76 9.40 10.83 -14.53
N VAL A 77 9.46 11.36 -13.32
CA VAL A 77 10.62 12.08 -12.79
C VAL A 77 11.43 11.25 -11.79
N GLY A 78 10.91 10.10 -11.37
CA GLY A 78 11.57 9.23 -10.40
C GLY A 78 10.68 8.05 -10.01
N LEU A 79 11.16 7.29 -9.04
CA LEU A 79 10.45 6.17 -8.44
C LEU A 79 10.34 6.38 -6.93
N CYS A 80 9.30 5.84 -6.30
CA CYS A 80 9.26 5.68 -4.86
C CYS A 80 8.79 4.29 -4.46
N ARG A 81 9.16 3.89 -3.26
CA ARG A 81 8.75 2.61 -2.69
C ARG A 81 7.38 2.73 -2.06
N GLY A 82 6.48 1.79 -2.37
CA GLY A 82 5.11 1.82 -1.83
C GLY A 82 5.06 1.71 -0.31
N GLY A 83 6.00 0.98 0.32
CA GLY A 83 5.96 0.66 1.75
C GLY A 83 6.41 1.82 2.66
N ASP A 84 7.68 2.20 2.57
CA ASP A 84 8.31 3.24 3.40
C ASP A 84 8.20 4.63 2.78
N GLY A 85 7.93 4.72 1.47
CA GLY A 85 7.92 5.98 0.74
C GLY A 85 9.29 6.50 0.38
N ALA A 86 10.36 5.69 0.50
CA ALA A 86 11.69 6.16 0.14
C ALA A 86 11.73 6.53 -1.34
N GLU A 87 12.26 7.72 -1.60
CA GLU A 87 12.39 8.25 -2.94
C GLU A 87 13.66 7.73 -3.59
N LEU A 88 13.53 7.30 -4.84
CA LEU A 88 14.61 6.84 -5.69
C LEU A 88 14.71 7.86 -6.85
N LEU A 89 15.25 9.03 -6.54
CA LEU A 89 15.39 10.14 -7.50
C LEU A 89 16.70 10.10 -8.28
N ASP A 90 17.72 9.45 -7.73
CA ASP A 90 18.98 9.25 -8.44
C ASP A 90 18.81 8.12 -9.47
N LEU A 91 18.60 8.52 -10.72
CA LEU A 91 18.26 7.60 -11.81
C LEU A 91 19.47 6.78 -12.28
N ASP A 92 20.68 7.22 -11.95
CA ASP A 92 21.92 6.51 -12.33
C ASP A 92 22.24 5.37 -11.33
N LEU A 93 21.44 5.23 -10.26
CA LEU A 93 21.55 4.10 -9.36
C LEU A 93 21.31 2.77 -10.10
N PRO A 94 22.13 1.75 -9.81
CA PRO A 94 21.95 0.44 -10.40
C PRO A 94 20.61 -0.17 -9.95
N ALA A 95 19.79 -0.59 -10.91
CA ALA A 95 18.59 -1.39 -10.70
C ALA A 95 18.97 -2.87 -10.46
N THR A 96 19.97 -3.12 -9.63
CA THR A 96 20.39 -4.48 -9.26
C THR A 96 19.40 -5.09 -8.28
N ASP A 97 19.31 -6.41 -8.30
CA ASP A 97 18.50 -7.18 -7.35
C ASP A 97 18.84 -6.78 -5.91
N ASP A 98 20.10 -6.54 -5.58
CA ASP A 98 20.48 -6.13 -4.22
C ASP A 98 19.92 -4.75 -3.86
N VAL A 99 19.98 -3.73 -4.73
CA VAL A 99 19.41 -2.42 -4.39
C VAL A 99 17.88 -2.44 -4.40
N LEU A 100 17.26 -3.23 -5.28
CA LEU A 100 15.80 -3.34 -5.35
C LEU A 100 15.19 -4.23 -4.26
N PHE A 101 15.94 -5.21 -3.74
CA PHE A 101 15.45 -6.16 -2.73
C PHE A 101 16.03 -5.92 -1.33
N ASP A 102 17.23 -5.38 -1.18
CA ASP A 102 17.93 -5.18 0.12
C ASP A 102 17.55 -3.86 0.81
N LEU A 103 16.95 -2.90 0.10
CA LEU A 103 16.36 -1.73 0.75
C LEU A 103 15.18 -2.10 1.67
N SER A 104 14.71 -3.35 1.68
CA SER A 104 13.66 -3.83 2.60
C SER A 104 14.10 -3.98 4.05
N ASN A 105 15.35 -3.65 4.38
CA ASN A 105 15.87 -3.77 5.75
C ASN A 105 16.80 -2.61 6.16
N PRO A 106 16.34 -1.36 6.28
CA PRO A 106 17.00 -0.40 7.14
C PRO A 106 16.66 -0.76 8.59
N ALA A 107 17.15 -1.89 9.11
CA ALA A 107 16.96 -2.17 10.53
C ALA A 107 17.95 -1.32 11.35
N PRO A 108 17.51 -0.79 12.50
CA PRO A 108 17.51 -1.67 13.65
C PRO A 108 16.13 -1.70 14.32
N SER A 109 15.15 -2.36 13.71
CA SER A 109 14.06 -2.92 14.51
C SER A 109 14.63 -4.14 15.24
N VAL A 110 15.18 -3.88 16.42
CA VAL A 110 15.29 -4.82 17.53
C VAL A 110 13.89 -5.33 17.84
N SER A 111 13.50 -6.40 17.15
CA SER A 111 12.36 -7.22 17.55
C SER A 111 12.82 -8.66 17.43
N SER A 112 13.20 -9.13 18.60
CA SER A 112 13.66 -10.45 18.99
C SER A 112 12.69 -11.55 18.59
N SER A 113 13.29 -12.71 18.33
CA SER A 113 12.71 -14.05 18.49
C SER A 113 11.32 -14.29 17.90
N GLY A 114 11.29 -14.67 16.63
CA GLY A 114 10.14 -15.36 16.07
C GLY A 114 10.39 -15.66 14.62
N ARG A 115 11.11 -16.77 14.34
CA ARG A 115 11.42 -17.34 13.02
C ARG A 115 11.02 -16.41 11.87
N ARG A 116 11.89 -15.43 11.58
CA ARG A 116 11.87 -14.76 10.28
C ARG A 116 12.20 -15.85 9.29
N GLU A 117 11.17 -16.53 8.78
CA GLU A 117 11.28 -17.21 7.52
C GLU A 117 11.93 -16.19 6.60
N SER A 118 13.14 -16.50 6.16
CA SER A 118 13.87 -15.80 5.11
C SER A 118 13.14 -15.98 3.78
N GLY A 119 11.82 -15.83 3.78
CA GLY A 119 10.96 -15.67 2.63
C GLY A 119 11.27 -14.30 2.08
N GLY A 120 12.37 -14.23 1.32
CA GLY A 120 12.76 -13.07 0.53
C GLY A 120 11.50 -12.51 -0.10
N ARG A 121 11.17 -11.27 0.26
CA ARG A 121 9.95 -10.60 -0.20
C ARG A 121 10.05 -10.45 -1.71
N ARG A 122 9.58 -11.47 -2.43
CA ARG A 122 9.54 -11.48 -3.88
C ARG A 122 8.70 -10.31 -4.35
N GLY A 123 9.36 -9.39 -5.06
CA GLY A 123 8.73 -8.33 -5.85
C GLY A 123 8.20 -7.18 -5.00
N GLU A 124 9.10 -6.37 -4.45
CA GLU A 124 8.69 -5.03 -4.04
C GLU A 124 8.12 -4.26 -5.25
N ILE A 125 7.06 -3.49 -5.00
CA ILE A 125 6.40 -2.69 -6.03
C ILE A 125 6.94 -1.28 -5.92
N LEU A 126 7.59 -0.84 -6.99
CA LEU A 126 7.96 0.55 -7.15
C LEU A 126 6.76 1.32 -7.69
N VAL A 127 6.66 2.60 -7.34
CA VAL A 127 5.63 3.50 -7.81
C VAL A 127 6.32 4.56 -8.65
N ALA A 128 5.93 4.68 -9.91
CA ALA A 128 6.47 5.73 -10.78
C ALA A 128 5.90 7.09 -10.33
N ILE A 129 6.78 8.08 -10.18
CA ILE A 129 6.42 9.43 -9.78
C ILE A 129 6.21 10.24 -11.07
N PRO A 130 4.97 10.59 -11.43
CA PRO A 130 4.74 11.40 -12.61
C PRO A 130 5.15 12.85 -12.39
N GLU A 131 5.48 13.54 -13.47
CA GLU A 131 5.81 14.96 -13.43
C GLU A 131 4.69 15.79 -12.79
N GLY A 132 5.07 16.73 -11.91
CA GLY A 132 4.14 17.56 -11.15
C GLY A 132 3.52 16.90 -9.91
N TYR A 133 3.94 15.67 -9.57
CA TYR A 133 3.50 14.99 -8.35
C TYR A 133 4.67 14.72 -7.39
N THR A 134 4.36 14.75 -6.10
CA THR A 134 5.30 14.38 -5.04
C THR A 134 5.21 12.89 -4.73
N SER A 135 6.33 12.29 -4.31
CA SER A 135 6.41 10.88 -3.89
C SER A 135 5.38 10.54 -2.80
N SER A 136 5.19 11.44 -1.82
CA SER A 136 4.28 11.28 -0.69
C SER A 136 2.84 11.12 -1.17
N LYS A 137 2.43 11.92 -2.16
CA LYS A 137 1.09 11.82 -2.75
C LYS A 137 0.93 10.52 -3.54
N CYS A 138 1.93 10.12 -4.31
CA CYS A 138 1.95 8.85 -5.04
C CYS A 138 1.87 7.66 -4.08
N ARG A 139 2.62 7.70 -2.97
CA ARG A 139 2.60 6.69 -1.90
C ARG A 139 1.21 6.55 -1.28
N GLN A 140 0.56 7.66 -0.93
CA GLN A 140 -0.79 7.63 -0.36
C GLN A 140 -1.82 7.00 -1.31
N LEU A 141 -1.66 7.22 -2.62
CA LEU A 141 -2.50 6.60 -3.65
C LEU A 141 -2.17 5.12 -3.83
N SER A 142 -0.88 4.77 -3.91
CA SER A 142 -0.43 3.38 -4.03
C SER A 142 -0.87 2.56 -2.84
N ASP A 143 -0.79 3.08 -1.62
CA ASP A 143 -1.23 2.38 -0.41
C ASP A 143 -2.70 1.94 -0.51
N LYS A 144 -3.57 2.80 -1.03
CA LYS A 144 -4.99 2.48 -1.21
C LYS A 144 -5.19 1.39 -2.25
N ILE A 145 -4.41 1.42 -3.34
CA ILE A 145 -4.44 0.41 -4.41
C ILE A 145 -3.91 -0.93 -3.90
N LEU A 146 -2.76 -0.93 -3.24
CA LEU A 146 -2.06 -2.12 -2.77
C LEU A 146 -2.75 -2.79 -1.56
N LYS A 147 -3.50 -2.04 -0.74
CA LYS A 147 -4.36 -2.59 0.31
C LYS A 147 -5.60 -3.30 -0.23
N ASN A 148 -5.91 -3.19 -1.52
CA ASN A 148 -7.06 -3.87 -2.10
C ASN A 148 -6.87 -5.40 -2.03
N PRO A 149 -7.84 -6.17 -1.49
CA PRO A 149 -7.71 -7.63 -1.38
C PRO A 149 -7.46 -8.35 -2.71
N LYS A 150 -7.94 -7.80 -3.83
CA LYS A 150 -7.66 -8.36 -5.17
C LYS A 150 -6.20 -8.17 -5.57
N MET A 151 -5.61 -7.00 -5.30
CA MET A 151 -4.19 -6.73 -5.53
C MET A 151 -3.32 -7.62 -4.66
N ILE A 152 -3.63 -7.72 -3.36
CA ILE A 152 -2.91 -8.62 -2.45
C ILE A 152 -2.93 -10.07 -2.96
N ARG A 153 -4.09 -10.56 -3.43
CA ARG A 153 -4.20 -11.91 -4.01
C ARG A 153 -3.40 -12.06 -5.31
N LEU A 154 -3.36 -11.04 -6.15
CA LEU A 154 -2.60 -11.03 -7.39
C LEU A 154 -1.10 -11.11 -7.10
N LEU A 155 -0.62 -10.30 -6.16
CA LEU A 155 0.80 -10.21 -5.78
C LEU A 155 1.29 -11.45 -5.02
N LYS A 156 0.40 -12.18 -4.34
CA LYS A 156 0.72 -13.47 -3.71
C LYS A 156 0.92 -14.61 -4.71
N ARG A 157 0.64 -14.42 -6.01
CA ARG A 157 0.87 -15.45 -7.04
C ARG A 157 2.36 -15.57 -7.34
N ARG A 158 2.81 -16.77 -7.71
CA ARG A 158 4.19 -17.02 -8.18
C ARG A 158 4.56 -16.15 -9.39
N ASP A 159 3.56 -15.91 -10.25
CA ASP A 159 3.64 -15.00 -11.39
C ASP A 159 2.38 -14.10 -11.36
N PRO A 160 2.48 -12.88 -10.80
CA PRO A 160 1.37 -11.96 -10.59
C PRO A 160 0.59 -11.61 -11.86
N LEU A 161 1.29 -11.38 -12.98
CA LEU A 161 0.70 -10.91 -14.23
C LEU A 161 0.38 -12.04 -15.21
N SER A 162 0.85 -13.26 -14.98
CA SER A 162 0.43 -14.40 -15.80
C SER A 162 -1.11 -14.50 -15.87
N PRO A 163 -1.67 -14.76 -17.08
CA PRO A 163 -3.09 -15.05 -17.22
C PRO A 163 -3.48 -16.11 -16.19
N LYS A 164 -4.58 -15.89 -15.47
CA LYS A 164 -5.09 -16.92 -14.57
C LYS A 164 -5.50 -18.08 -15.45
N VAL A 165 -4.62 -19.07 -15.60
CA VAL A 165 -4.96 -20.35 -16.18
C VAL A 165 -6.12 -20.81 -15.33
N LYS A 166 -7.33 -20.73 -15.89
CA LYS A 166 -8.47 -21.42 -15.32
C LYS A 166 -7.98 -22.84 -15.38
N SER A 167 -7.49 -23.35 -14.25
CA SER A 167 -7.29 -24.77 -14.14
C SER A 167 -8.68 -25.28 -14.44
N ASN A 168 -8.88 -25.77 -15.65
CA ASN A 168 -9.84 -26.79 -15.90
C ASN A 168 -9.32 -27.89 -15.00
N ARG A 169 -9.65 -27.80 -13.71
CA ARG A 169 -9.98 -28.96 -12.91
C ARG A 169 -11.11 -29.54 -13.71
N SER A 170 -10.70 -30.26 -14.77
CA SER A 170 -11.28 -31.50 -15.19
C SER A 170 -11.89 -32.02 -13.92
N ARG A 171 -13.22 -31.97 -13.89
CA ARG A 171 -13.98 -32.94 -13.14
C ARG A 171 -13.45 -34.28 -13.67
N SER A 172 -12.30 -34.71 -13.18
CA SER A 172 -12.06 -36.09 -12.83
C SER A 172 -13.13 -36.33 -11.78
N ARG A 173 -14.36 -36.53 -12.29
CA ARG A 173 -15.32 -37.42 -11.70
C ARG A 173 -14.49 -38.65 -11.43
N SER A 174 -13.97 -38.77 -10.21
CA SER A 174 -13.50 -40.06 -9.73
C SER A 174 -14.71 -40.98 -9.94
N PRO A 175 -14.64 -41.91 -10.90
CA PRO A 175 -15.74 -42.82 -11.04
C PRO A 175 -15.67 -43.71 -9.80
N ASN A 176 -16.81 -43.84 -9.13
CA ASN A 176 -17.16 -45.08 -8.45
C ASN A 176 -16.34 -45.45 -7.19
N SER A 177 -16.91 -45.13 -6.02
CA SER A 177 -17.10 -46.17 -5.01
C SER A 177 -18.49 -46.04 -4.42
N LYS A 178 -19.40 -46.84 -5.00
CA LYS A 178 -20.65 -47.22 -4.37
C LYS A 178 -20.37 -47.63 -2.92
N ASN A 179 -20.98 -46.97 -1.96
CA ASN A 179 -21.41 -47.67 -0.76
C ASN A 179 -22.80 -47.20 -0.37
N SER A 180 -23.73 -48.08 -0.66
CA SER A 180 -25.13 -48.12 -0.30
C SER A 180 -25.32 -48.40 1.19
N SER A 181 -26.21 -47.64 1.84
CA SER A 181 -27.23 -48.13 2.80
C SER A 181 -27.97 -46.91 3.36
N SER A 182 -29.10 -46.50 2.77
CA SER A 182 -30.47 -46.94 3.10
C SER A 182 -31.00 -46.46 4.47
N SER A 183 -32.00 -45.57 4.44
CA SER A 183 -33.26 -45.59 5.22
C SER A 183 -33.89 -44.17 5.25
N SER A 184 -34.87 -43.90 4.39
CA SER A 184 -36.30 -43.73 4.73
C SER A 184 -36.57 -42.58 5.73
N SER A 185 -37.29 -41.52 5.40
CA SER A 185 -38.75 -41.59 5.20
C SER A 185 -39.35 -40.24 4.75
N SER A 186 -40.27 -40.34 3.78
CA SER A 186 -41.51 -39.59 3.55
C SER A 186 -41.78 -38.27 4.29
N SER A 187 -42.10 -37.21 3.54
CA SER A 187 -43.48 -36.69 3.44
C SER A 187 -43.59 -35.42 2.57
N SER A 188 -44.49 -35.55 1.59
CA SER A 188 -45.35 -34.56 0.94
C SER A 188 -45.51 -33.17 1.58
N ALA A 189 -45.30 -32.10 0.78
CA ALA A 189 -46.24 -30.98 0.60
C ALA A 189 -45.72 -29.95 -0.43
N PRO A 190 -46.52 -29.49 -1.40
CA PRO A 190 -46.20 -28.32 -2.21
C PRO A 190 -46.59 -27.06 -1.43
N ARG A 191 -45.61 -26.25 -1.01
CA ARG A 191 -45.88 -24.92 -0.43
C ARG A 191 -45.67 -23.84 -1.49
N GLU A 192 -46.78 -23.19 -1.80
CA GLU A 192 -46.89 -21.97 -2.56
C GLU A 192 -45.92 -20.90 -2.07
N ARG A 193 -45.43 -20.12 -3.03
CA ARG A 193 -44.50 -19.02 -2.85
C ARG A 193 -45.30 -17.74 -2.55
N PRO A 194 -45.32 -17.20 -1.32
CA PRO A 194 -45.90 -15.89 -1.09
C PRO A 194 -44.96 -14.81 -1.65
N LYS A 195 -45.52 -13.95 -2.50
CA LYS A 195 -44.95 -12.67 -2.92
C LYS A 195 -44.68 -11.85 -1.66
N ARG A 196 -43.40 -11.62 -1.32
CA ARG A 196 -43.04 -10.76 -0.19
C ARG A 196 -42.58 -9.40 -0.70
N SER A 197 -43.35 -8.43 -0.24
CA SER A 197 -43.28 -7.00 -0.43
C SER A 197 -41.94 -6.39 -0.03
N SER A 198 -41.64 -5.30 -0.73
CA SER A 198 -40.54 -4.37 -0.53
C SER A 198 -40.40 -3.90 0.93
N PRO A 199 -39.19 -3.94 1.53
CA PRO A 199 -38.93 -3.24 2.77
C PRO A 199 -38.76 -1.74 2.50
N GLY A 200 -39.66 -0.93 3.06
CA GLY A 200 -39.58 0.52 3.07
C GLY A 200 -38.44 1.08 3.93
N PRO A 201 -38.14 2.38 3.80
CA PRO A 201 -37.00 3.01 4.45
C PRO A 201 -37.24 3.19 5.95
N GLN A 202 -36.49 2.46 6.77
CA GLN A 202 -36.44 2.68 8.21
C GLN A 202 -35.63 3.95 8.53
N ARG A 203 -36.40 5.01 8.83
CA ARG A 203 -35.99 6.26 9.45
C ARG A 203 -35.34 5.99 10.81
N ARG A 204 -34.01 5.96 10.87
CA ARG A 204 -33.26 5.87 12.13
C ARG A 204 -33.31 7.21 12.85
N GLN A 205 -33.99 7.23 14.00
CA GLN A 205 -33.94 8.32 14.97
C GLN A 205 -32.53 8.47 15.52
N ARG A 206 -32.07 9.72 15.60
CA ARG A 206 -30.82 10.13 16.23
C ARG A 206 -31.05 10.17 17.74
N HIS A 207 -30.30 9.37 18.50
CA HIS A 207 -30.12 9.59 19.92
C HIS A 207 -28.91 10.52 20.11
N VAL A 208 -29.17 11.65 20.76
CA VAL A 208 -28.18 12.58 21.29
C VAL A 208 -27.70 12.03 22.64
N SER A 209 -26.39 11.93 22.82
CA SER A 209 -25.79 11.54 24.10
C SER A 209 -24.66 12.52 24.42
N SER A 210 -25.01 13.46 25.29
CA SER A 210 -24.27 13.95 26.46
C SER A 210 -22.75 14.10 26.36
N LEU A 211 -22.34 15.37 26.47
CA LEU A 211 -21.01 15.85 26.81
C LEU A 211 -20.57 15.35 28.20
N PRO A 212 -19.30 14.95 28.39
CA PRO A 212 -18.67 14.94 29.70
C PRO A 212 -17.93 16.25 29.99
N THR A 213 -18.17 16.66 31.21
CA THR A 213 -17.74 17.84 31.96
C THR A 213 -16.23 17.86 32.21
N VAL A 214 -15.71 19.08 32.28
CA VAL A 214 -14.37 19.50 32.69
C VAL A 214 -14.00 18.93 34.08
N GLY A 215 -12.79 18.38 34.21
CA GLY A 215 -12.19 18.01 35.49
C GLY A 215 -10.76 18.54 35.52
N GLU A 216 -10.54 19.53 36.38
CA GLU A 216 -9.26 20.07 36.82
C GLU A 216 -8.56 19.07 37.78
N GLU A 217 -7.38 19.46 38.30
CA GLU A 217 -6.50 18.74 39.26
C GLU A 217 -5.39 17.88 38.63
N GLU A 218 -4.15 17.84 39.12
CA GLU A 218 -3.42 18.62 40.12
C GLU A 218 -1.91 18.37 39.89
N ALA A 219 -1.08 19.23 40.46
CA ALA A 219 0.36 19.05 40.53
C ALA A 219 0.74 17.87 41.44
N GLY A 220 1.80 17.13 41.08
CA GLY A 220 2.36 16.07 41.93
C GLY A 220 3.83 15.83 41.65
N ALA A 221 4.68 16.49 42.43
CA ALA A 221 6.10 16.22 42.55
C ALA A 221 6.34 14.90 43.31
N GLY A 222 7.41 14.17 43.00
CA GLY A 222 7.82 13.00 43.79
C GLY A 222 9.08 12.32 43.26
N ASN A 223 10.22 12.69 43.83
CA ASN A 223 11.47 11.92 43.83
C ASN A 223 11.24 10.55 44.49
N THR A 224 11.94 9.52 44.03
CA THR A 224 12.59 8.55 44.92
C THR A 224 13.80 7.93 44.22
N ASP A 225 14.97 8.22 44.77
CA ASP A 225 16.20 7.44 44.64
C ASP A 225 15.96 6.02 45.16
N THR A 226 16.49 5.01 44.46
CA THR A 226 16.62 3.66 45.02
C THR A 226 17.91 3.04 44.50
N GLU A 227 18.96 3.18 45.29
CA GLU A 227 20.11 2.29 45.27
C GLU A 227 19.73 0.96 45.97
N GLY A 228 20.21 -0.16 45.43
CA GLY A 228 20.09 -1.46 46.10
C GLY A 228 20.32 -2.62 45.15
N GLY A 229 21.56 -3.12 45.12
CA GLY A 229 21.94 -4.28 44.31
C GLY A 229 21.38 -5.60 44.83
N SER A 230 21.40 -6.64 43.98
CA SER A 230 21.50 -8.02 44.42
C SER A 230 21.96 -8.93 43.28
N THR A 231 23.00 -9.69 43.59
CA THR A 231 23.52 -10.84 42.85
C THR A 231 22.58 -12.03 42.95
N GLY A 232 22.34 -12.77 41.87
CA GLY A 232 21.78 -14.12 41.98
C GLY A 232 21.14 -14.61 40.69
N GLY A 233 21.79 -15.55 40.02
CA GLY A 233 21.29 -16.16 38.79
C GLY A 233 20.13 -17.15 39.01
N GLY A 234 19.30 -17.27 37.98
CA GLY A 234 18.28 -18.30 37.84
C GLY A 234 17.02 -17.72 37.18
N GLU A 235 16.57 -18.35 36.08
CA GLU A 235 15.21 -18.23 35.51
C GLU A 235 14.91 -17.03 34.58
N GLY A 236 15.58 -16.97 33.42
CA GLY A 236 15.40 -15.94 32.38
C GLY A 236 14.21 -16.14 31.43
N SER A 237 12.99 -16.34 31.96
CA SER A 237 11.75 -16.28 31.17
C SER A 237 10.85 -15.09 31.50
N ASP A 238 10.93 -14.57 32.73
CA ASP A 238 9.96 -13.58 33.22
C ASP A 238 10.39 -12.14 32.88
N ASP A 239 11.69 -11.88 32.71
CA ASP A 239 12.22 -10.56 32.31
C ASP A 239 11.76 -10.14 30.90
N ILE A 240 11.60 -11.11 29.99
CA ILE A 240 11.16 -10.85 28.61
C ILE A 240 9.70 -10.38 28.59
N GLU A 241 8.85 -10.92 29.47
CA GLU A 241 7.44 -10.53 29.52
C GLU A 241 7.26 -9.11 30.08
N GLN A 242 8.09 -8.72 31.05
CA GLN A 242 8.09 -7.36 31.62
C GLN A 242 8.54 -6.30 30.60
N ASP A 243 9.54 -6.60 29.78
CA ASP A 243 9.99 -5.72 28.69
C ASP A 243 8.90 -5.56 27.62
N LEU A 244 8.18 -6.64 27.28
CA LEU A 244 7.09 -6.58 26.30
C LEU A 244 5.90 -5.75 26.80
N GLN A 245 5.57 -5.82 28.09
CA GLN A 245 4.53 -4.97 28.68
C GLN A 245 4.95 -3.48 28.70
N THR A 246 6.23 -3.20 28.93
CA THR A 246 6.80 -1.84 28.89
C THR A 246 6.77 -1.25 27.48
N ILE A 247 7.13 -2.04 26.46
CA ILE A 247 7.06 -1.60 25.06
C ILE A 247 5.60 -1.36 24.65
N ALA A 248 4.67 -2.23 25.04
CA ALA A 248 3.25 -2.05 24.73
C ALA A 248 2.66 -0.79 25.35
N THR A 249 3.07 -0.43 26.57
CA THR A 249 2.62 0.80 27.25
C THR A 249 3.20 2.06 26.60
N LEU A 250 4.47 2.04 26.17
CA LEU A 250 5.08 3.14 25.43
C LEU A 250 4.37 3.38 24.08
N LEU A 251 4.12 2.32 23.30
CA LEU A 251 3.39 2.43 22.04
C LEU A 251 1.96 2.94 22.20
N SER A 252 1.29 2.60 23.31
CA SER A 252 -0.05 3.09 23.63
C SER A 252 -0.04 4.59 23.98
N ARG A 253 0.99 5.07 24.70
CA ARG A 253 1.16 6.50 25.03
C ARG A 253 1.40 7.34 23.78
N ASP A 254 2.23 6.87 22.86
CA ASP A 254 2.51 7.59 21.60
C ASP A 254 1.25 7.70 20.73
N SER A 255 0.45 6.63 20.64
CA SER A 255 -0.82 6.66 19.90
C SER A 255 -1.83 7.63 20.51
N GLN A 256 -1.86 7.78 21.83
CA GLN A 256 -2.72 8.77 22.48
C GLN A 256 -2.22 10.21 22.27
N ALA A 257 -0.90 10.42 22.31
CA ALA A 257 -0.31 11.73 22.04
C ALA A 257 -0.59 12.20 20.60
N GLU A 258 -0.47 11.31 19.61
CA GLU A 258 -0.82 11.63 18.22
C GLU A 258 -2.29 11.99 18.03
N ARG A 259 -3.21 11.29 18.72
CA ARG A 259 -4.64 11.63 18.69
C ARG A 259 -4.90 13.02 19.26
N ARG A 260 -4.29 13.35 20.41
CA ARG A 260 -4.40 14.68 21.02
C ARG A 260 -3.87 15.77 20.09
N ARG A 261 -2.72 15.55 19.45
CA ARG A 261 -2.14 16.50 18.49
C ARG A 261 -3.06 16.74 17.30
N ARG A 262 -3.71 15.69 16.79
CA ARG A 262 -4.66 15.80 15.68
C ARG A 262 -5.93 16.56 16.08
N ASP A 263 -6.46 16.28 17.28
CA ASP A 263 -7.65 16.97 17.80
C ASP A 263 -7.35 18.46 18.08
N GLU A 264 -6.14 18.78 18.52
CA GLU A 264 -5.67 20.16 18.71
C GLU A 264 -5.48 20.90 17.38
N GLU A 265 -4.90 20.25 16.37
CA GLU A 265 -4.77 20.80 15.02
C GLU A 265 -6.15 21.09 14.38
N ASP A 266 -7.10 20.16 14.52
CA ASP A 266 -8.47 20.34 14.03
C ASP A 266 -9.20 21.47 14.79
N ARG A 267 -8.96 21.64 16.09
CA ARG A 267 -9.48 22.77 16.88
C ARG A 267 -8.88 24.09 16.39
N ALA A 268 -7.56 24.17 16.25
CA ALA A 268 -6.86 25.37 15.78
C ALA A 268 -7.33 25.78 14.37
N ARG A 269 -7.57 24.80 13.50
CA ARG A 269 -8.10 25.04 12.16
C ARG A 269 -9.50 25.66 12.17
N ARG A 270 -10.41 25.18 13.02
CA ARG A 270 -11.75 25.76 13.16
C ARG A 270 -11.72 27.18 13.71
N GLU A 271 -10.85 27.44 14.70
CA GLU A 271 -10.68 28.79 15.24
C GLU A 271 -10.12 29.78 14.20
N ALA A 272 -9.22 29.32 13.33
CA ALA A 272 -8.71 30.12 12.22
C ALA A 272 -9.82 30.44 11.19
N GLU A 273 -10.63 29.45 10.81
CA GLU A 273 -11.77 29.63 9.90
C GLU A 273 -12.80 30.63 10.48
N ASP A 274 -13.10 30.55 11.78
CA ASP A 274 -13.99 31.50 12.45
C ASP A 274 -13.42 32.93 12.52
N ARG A 275 -12.10 33.09 12.68
CA ARG A 275 -11.45 34.41 12.62
C ARG A 275 -11.56 35.04 11.25
N VAL A 276 -11.30 34.27 10.19
CA VAL A 276 -11.43 34.75 8.80
C VAL A 276 -12.87 35.18 8.53
N ARG A 277 -13.86 34.37 8.94
CA ARG A 277 -15.28 34.70 8.77
C ARG A 277 -15.68 35.99 9.49
N LYS A 278 -15.21 36.20 10.72
CA LYS A 278 -15.46 37.46 11.46
C LYS A 278 -14.80 38.67 10.80
N GLU A 279 -13.61 38.50 10.22
CA GLU A 279 -12.93 39.59 9.50
C GLU A 279 -13.66 39.95 8.21
N GLU A 280 -14.17 38.97 7.46
CA GLU A 280 -15.01 39.19 6.28
C GLU A 280 -16.32 39.92 6.62
N GLU A 281 -16.98 39.54 7.72
CA GLU A 281 -18.18 40.21 8.20
C GLU A 281 -17.92 41.67 8.56
N ARG A 282 -16.81 41.95 9.28
CA ARG A 282 -16.42 43.32 9.62
C ARG A 282 -16.11 44.16 8.38
N LYS A 283 -15.44 43.60 7.37
CA LYS A 283 -15.17 44.30 6.10
C LYS A 283 -16.46 44.65 5.36
N ARG A 284 -17.45 43.77 5.40
CA ARG A 284 -18.76 44.01 4.78
C ARG A 284 -19.53 45.12 5.49
N GLU A 285 -19.50 45.16 6.81
CA GLU A 285 -20.10 46.26 7.59
C GLU A 285 -19.41 47.61 7.32
N GLU A 286 -18.08 47.61 7.16
CA GLU A 286 -17.31 48.82 6.81
C GLU A 286 -17.61 49.31 5.39
N GLU A 287 -17.81 48.39 4.43
CA GLU A 287 -18.23 48.71 3.05
C GLU A 287 -19.68 49.21 2.98
N GLU A 288 -20.60 48.69 3.81
CA GLU A 288 -21.99 49.16 3.87
C GLU A 288 -22.14 50.53 4.54
N ALA A 289 -21.20 50.90 5.43
CA ALA A 289 -21.19 52.19 6.11
C ALA A 289 -20.57 53.34 5.28
N ALA A 290 -19.81 53.02 4.23
CA ALA A 290 -19.10 53.97 3.37
C ALA A 290 -19.96 54.47 2.19
#